data_AF-A0A377TNP6-F1
#
_entry.id   AF-A0A377TNP6-F1
#
_cell.length_a   1.000
_cell.length_b   1.000
_cell.length_c   1.000
_cell.angle_alpha   90.00
_cell.angle_beta   90.00
_cell.angle_gamma   90.00
#
_symmetry.space_group_name_H-M   'P 1'
#
loop_
_entity.id
_entity.type
_entity.pdbx_description
1 polymer ?
#
loop_
_entity_poly.entity_id
_entity_poly.type
_entity_poly.pdbx_seq_one_letter_code
_entity_poly.pdbx_strand_id
1 'polypeptide(L)' 'MFLITKRKRITPPADVVADCPRRIILPVNDGRLFAVNADNGKLCETFANKGILNLQTNMPVTTPGMYEPTSTADHHR' A
#
# COMPACT_ATOMS: atom_id res chain seq x y z
N MET A 1 -17.22 33.12 -5.76
CA MET A 1 -17.99 32.04 -5.11
C MET A 1 -17.28 30.72 -5.39
N PHE A 2 -16.24 30.38 -4.61
CA PHE A 2 -15.56 29.08 -4.71
C PHE A 2 -16.33 28.09 -3.83
N LEU A 3 -16.94 27.08 -4.45
CA LEU A 3 -17.54 25.97 -3.74
C LEU A 3 -16.44 25.10 -3.14
N ILE A 4 -16.09 25.36 -1.87
CA ILE A 4 -15.25 24.48 -1.07
C ILE A 4 -16.13 23.29 -0.67
N THR A 5 -16.20 22.26 -1.51
CA THR A 5 -16.87 21.01 -1.16
C THR A 5 -16.14 20.38 0.04
N LYS A 6 -16.83 20.23 1.18
CA LYS A 6 -16.27 19.55 2.35
C LYS A 6 -15.85 18.13 1.95
N ARG A 7 -14.54 17.85 1.92
CA ARG A 7 -14.04 16.47 1.79
C ARG A 7 -14.47 15.68 3.03
N LYS A 8 -15.41 14.75 2.89
CA LYS A 8 -15.77 13.79 3.94
C LYS A 8 -14.61 12.81 4.10
N ARG A 9 -14.05 12.70 5.31
CA ARG A 9 -13.05 11.68 5.62
C ARG A 9 -13.70 10.30 5.50
N ILE A 10 -13.03 9.39 4.79
CA ILE A 10 -13.41 7.99 4.72
C ILE A 10 -12.81 7.32 5.96
N THR A 11 -13.66 6.81 6.85
CA THR A 11 -13.23 5.99 7.98
C THR A 11 -13.22 4.53 7.53
N PRO A 12 -12.12 3.80 7.70
CA PRO A 12 -12.07 2.38 7.37
C PRO A 12 -13.03 1.57 8.26
N PRO A 13 -13.58 0.45 7.76
CA PRO A 13 -14.35 -0.51 8.55
C PRO A 13 -13.58 -1.00 9.78
N ALA A 14 -14.29 -1.29 10.86
CA ALA A 14 -13.67 -1.64 12.15
C ALA A 14 -12.88 -2.96 12.11
N ASP A 15 -13.31 -3.91 11.28
CA ASP A 15 -12.63 -5.19 11.03
C ASP A 15 -11.28 -5.01 10.34
N VAL A 16 -11.20 -4.10 9.35
CA VAL A 16 -9.93 -3.72 8.69
C VAL A 16 -8.95 -3.10 9.69
N VAL A 17 -9.47 -2.29 10.62
CA VAL A 17 -8.66 -1.68 11.69
C VAL A 17 -8.25 -2.71 12.74
N ALA A 18 -9.08 -3.72 13.03
CA ALA A 18 -8.79 -4.74 14.03
C ALA A 18 -7.70 -5.72 13.58
N ASP A 19 -7.67 -6.10 12.29
CA ASP A 19 -6.64 -6.98 11.72
C ASP A 19 -5.26 -6.30 11.70
N CYS A 20 -5.22 -5.06 11.21
CA CYS A 20 -3.99 -4.28 11.06
C CYS A 20 -4.16 -2.81 11.47
N PRO A 21 -4.24 -2.52 12.78
CA PRO A 21 -4.45 -1.16 13.28
C PRO A 21 -3.28 -0.23 12.95
N ARG A 22 -2.07 -0.79 12.93
CA ARG A 22 -0.84 -0.15 12.48
C ARG A 22 -0.18 -1.09 11.48
N ARG A 23 -0.07 -0.65 10.23
CA ARG A 23 0.55 -1.44 9.16
C ARG A 23 1.81 -0.78 8.62
N ILE A 24 2.81 -1.60 8.34
CA ILE A 24 4.01 -1.23 7.60
C ILE A 24 3.83 -1.76 6.17
N ILE A 25 4.09 -0.91 5.18
CA ILE A 25 4.12 -1.31 3.77
C ILE A 25 5.58 -1.51 3.39
N LEU A 26 5.93 -2.76 3.06
CA LEU A 26 7.29 -3.16 2.73
C LEU A 26 7.36 -3.55 1.24
N PRO A 27 8.01 -2.73 0.39
CA PRO A 27 8.33 -3.14 -0.97
C PRO A 27 9.47 -4.16 -0.96
N VAL A 28 9.35 -5.16 -1.83
CA VAL A 28 10.41 -6.13 -2.13
C VAL A 28 10.85 -5.91 -3.58
N ASN A 29 12.13 -6.13 -3.86
CA ASN A 29 12.75 -5.93 -5.17
C ASN A 29 12.26 -6.89 -6.28
N ASP A 30 11.25 -7.73 -5.99
CA ASP A 30 10.54 -8.54 -6.98
C ASP A 30 9.17 -7.94 -7.37
N GLY A 31 8.90 -6.68 -6.99
CA GLY A 31 7.70 -5.96 -7.36
C GLY A 31 6.46 -6.32 -6.54
N ARG A 32 6.62 -7.03 -5.42
CA ARG A 32 5.57 -7.22 -4.44
C ARG A 32 5.61 -6.15 -3.34
N LEU A 33 4.43 -5.76 -2.86
CA LEU A 33 4.26 -5.02 -1.61
C LEU A 33 3.66 -5.94 -0.55
N PHE A 34 4.28 -5.96 0.62
CA PHE A 34 3.77 -6.64 1.79
C PHE A 34 3.17 -5.64 2.76
N ALA A 35 1.99 -5.94 3.29
CA ALA A 35 1.43 -5.24 4.44
C ALA A 35 1.58 -6.13 5.68
N VAL A 36 2.32 -5.64 6.67
CA VAL A 36 2.54 -6.34 7.94
C VAL A 36 2.03 -5.51 9.10
N ASN A 37 1.46 -6.17 10.09
CA ASN A 37 1.10 -5.58 11.36
C ASN A 37 2.37 -5.15 12.09
N ALA A 38 2.46 -3.87 12.45
CA ALA A 38 3.64 -3.28 13.06
C ALA A 38 3.97 -3.84 14.45
N ASP A 39 2.97 -4.39 15.14
CA ASP A 39 3.10 -4.82 16.53
C ASP A 39 3.55 -6.29 16.66
N ASN A 40 3.21 -7.13 15.67
CA ASN A 40 3.47 -8.58 15.75
C ASN A 40 4.11 -9.20 14.49
N GLY A 41 4.29 -8.43 13.41
CA GLY A 41 4.92 -8.88 12.16
C GLY A 41 4.09 -9.81 11.29
N LYS A 42 2.84 -10.13 11.66
CA LYS A 42 1.94 -10.94 10.82
C LYS A 42 1.48 -10.16 9.60
N LEU A 43 1.15 -10.88 8.53
CA LEU A 43 0.52 -10.28 7.35
C LEU A 43 -0.85 -9.71 7.69
N CYS A 44 -1.17 -8.57 7.09
CA CYS A 44 -2.51 -7.98 7.15
C CYS A 44 -3.42 -8.71 6.15
N GLU A 45 -4.25 -9.64 6.61
CA GLU A 45 -5.13 -10.44 5.76
C GLU A 45 -6.14 -9.59 5.00
N THR A 46 -6.52 -8.43 5.55
CA THR A 46 -7.46 -7.49 4.89
C THR A 46 -6.81 -6.63 3.79
N PHE A 47 -5.51 -6.77 3.51
CA PHE A 47 -4.82 -6.01 2.48
C PHE A 47 -4.61 -6.84 1.20
N ALA A 48 -5.08 -6.33 0.06
CA ALA A 48 -4.87 -6.93 -1.26
C ALA A 48 -5.17 -8.46 -1.27
N ASN A 49 -4.23 -9.29 -1.71
CA ASN A 49 -4.33 -10.74 -1.60
C ASN A 49 -3.63 -11.20 -0.31
N LYS A 50 -4.36 -11.18 0.81
CA LYS A 50 -3.91 -11.70 2.11
C LYS A 50 -2.55 -11.13 2.56
N GLY A 51 -2.41 -9.82 2.48
CA GLY A 51 -1.21 -9.09 2.86
C GLY A 51 -0.21 -8.86 1.73
N ILE A 52 -0.48 -9.35 0.50
CA ILE A 52 0.45 -9.23 -0.62
C ILE A 52 -0.23 -8.57 -1.83
N LEU A 53 0.41 -7.55 -2.38
CA LEU A 53 0.04 -6.94 -3.65
C LEU A 53 1.16 -7.15 -4.67
N ASN A 54 0.85 -7.75 -5.81
CA ASN A 54 1.78 -7.87 -6.93
C ASN A 54 1.61 -6.69 -7.89
N LEU A 55 2.57 -5.77 -7.93
CA LEU A 55 2.53 -4.61 -8.82
C LEU A 55 2.84 -4.98 -10.27
N GLN A 56 3.57 -6.07 -10.51
CA GLN A 56 4.03 -6.48 -11.84
C GLN A 56 2.93 -7.12 -12.70
N THR A 57 1.70 -7.23 -12.19
CA THR A 57 0.57 -7.76 -12.95
C THR A 57 0.40 -6.96 -14.25
N ASN A 58 0.47 -7.63 -15.41
CA ASN A 58 0.41 -7.03 -16.74
C ASN A 58 1.57 -6.07 -17.09
N MET A 59 2.74 -6.19 -16.44
CA MET A 59 3.94 -5.45 -16.84
C MET A 59 4.79 -6.24 -17.85
N PRO A 60 5.47 -5.55 -18.79
CA PRO A 60 6.34 -6.19 -19.78
C PRO A 60 7.67 -6.68 -19.20
N VAL A 61 8.14 -6.06 -18.10
CA VAL A 61 9.41 -6.41 -17.45
C VAL A 61 9.11 -6.81 -16.01
N THR A 62 9.32 -8.08 -15.69
CA THR A 62 9.03 -8.68 -14.37
C THR A 62 10.25 -9.33 -13.71
N THR A 63 11.43 -9.19 -14.33
CA THR A 63 12.68 -9.74 -13.81
C THR A 63 12.94 -9.20 -12.39
N PRO A 64 13.18 -10.07 -11.40
CA PRO A 64 13.54 -9.64 -10.05
C PRO A 64 14.74 -8.69 -10.05
N GLY A 65 14.71 -7.65 -9.22
CA GLY A 65 15.71 -6.59 -9.15
C GLY A 65 15.55 -5.47 -10.19
N MET A 66 14.71 -5.64 -11.22
CA MET A 66 14.49 -4.61 -12.23
C MET A 66 13.35 -3.64 -11.88
N TYR A 67 12.58 -3.93 -10.84
CA TYR A 67 11.44 -3.12 -10.42
C TYR A 67 11.65 -2.57 -9.01
N GLU A 68 12.19 -1.35 -8.94
CA GLU A 68 12.51 -0.64 -7.70
C GLU A 68 11.94 0.80 -7.75
N PRO A 69 10.64 0.98 -7.52
CA PRO A 69 10.02 2.30 -7.58
C PRO A 69 10.54 3.17 -6.43
N THR A 70 11.42 4.11 -6.74
CA THR A 70 11.78 5.21 -5.85
C THR A 70 10.79 6.35 -6.01
N SER A 71 10.52 7.10 -4.94
CA SER A 71 9.73 8.32 -5.03
C SER A 71 10.29 9.23 -6.13
N THR A 72 9.45 9.66 -7.07
CA THR A 72 9.81 10.73 -7.99
C THR A 72 9.94 12.03 -7.21
N ALA A 73 10.86 12.93 -7.60
CA ALA A 73 10.91 14.25 -7.00
C ALA A 73 9.57 14.97 -7.20
N ASP A 74 8.82 15.17 -6.13
CA ASP A 74 7.59 15.97 -6.16
C ASP A 74 7.98 17.44 -6.38
N HIS A 75 7.61 18.00 -7.52
CA HIS A 75 7.86 19.40 -7.87
C HIS A 75 6.75 20.35 -7.41
N HIS A 76 5.77 19.89 -6.63
CA HIS A 76 4.77 20.77 -6.05
C HIS A 76 5.26 21.43 -4.75
N ARG A 77 5.95 22.57 -4.93
CA ARG A 77 5.91 23.68 -3.99
C ARG A 77 5.02 24.79 -4.55
#